data_AF-A0A0M9WFE2-F1
#
_entry.id   AF-A0A0M9WFE2-F1
#
_cell.length_a   1.000
_cell.length_b   1.000
_cell.length_c   1.000
_cell.angle_alpha   90.00
_cell.angle_beta   90.00
_cell.angle_gamma   90.00
#
_symmetry.space_group_name_H-M   'P 1'
#
loop_
_entity.id
_entity.type
_entity.pdbx_description
1 polymer ?
#
loop_
_entity_poly.entity_id
_entity_poly.type
_entity_poly.pdbx_seq_one_letter_code
_entity_poly.pdbx_strand_id
1 'polypeptide(L)'
;MSMSASANTRPPPAGGPHSQATRRLLIFQETRNPQNVAETVYLPVNKLGLPICGDGPEMPSILELPLRVLRVFTDIFNQPKYKGWAVVSAGPYRDISEEGKFYAVVLEQTQNTVHASHETHMGTP
;
A
#
# COMPACT_ATOMS: atom_id res chain seq x y z
N MET A 1 -49.54 -29.95 -14.21
CA MET A 1 -48.87 -30.40 -12.98
C MET A 1 -47.48 -30.86 -13.42
N SER A 2 -46.48 -29.97 -13.44
CA SER A 2 -45.48 -29.76 -12.36
C SER A 2 -44.67 -31.03 -12.05
N MET A 3 -43.34 -31.07 -11.95
CA MET A 3 -42.23 -30.13 -12.19
C MET A 3 -40.95 -30.97 -12.37
N SER A 4 -39.98 -30.37 -13.05
CA SER A 4 -38.57 -30.74 -13.24
C SER A 4 -37.78 -31.09 -11.97
N ALA A 5 -36.70 -31.85 -12.12
CA ALA A 5 -35.42 -31.57 -11.44
C ALA A 5 -34.26 -32.38 -12.05
N SER A 6 -33.61 -31.83 -13.09
CA SER A 6 -32.24 -32.20 -13.42
C SER A 6 -31.30 -31.57 -12.40
N ALA A 7 -30.62 -32.39 -11.62
CA ALA A 7 -29.54 -31.95 -10.74
C ALA A 7 -28.33 -31.57 -11.58
N ASN A 8 -28.11 -30.28 -11.78
CA ASN A 8 -26.86 -29.75 -12.33
C ASN A 8 -26.06 -29.10 -11.20
N THR A 9 -25.17 -29.87 -10.59
CA THR A 9 -24.25 -29.38 -9.55
C THR A 9 -23.19 -28.50 -10.21
N ARG A 10 -23.43 -27.19 -10.20
CA ARG A 10 -22.46 -26.19 -10.67
C ARG A 10 -21.32 -26.08 -9.64
N PRO A 11 -20.04 -26.23 -10.03
CA PRO A 11 -18.93 -25.93 -9.12
C PRO A 11 -18.93 -24.43 -8.77
N PRO A 12 -18.45 -24.03 -7.59
CA PRO A 12 -18.34 -22.62 -7.23
C PRO A 12 -17.40 -21.91 -8.21
N PRO A 13 -17.66 -20.64 -8.56
CA PRO A 13 -16.75 -19.86 -9.38
C PRO A 13 -15.43 -19.68 -8.61
N ALA A 14 -14.36 -20.29 -9.12
CA ALA A 14 -13.00 -19.96 -8.73
C ALA A 14 -12.70 -18.53 -9.24
N GLY A 15 -12.55 -17.59 -8.31
CA GLY A 15 -12.23 -16.20 -8.63
C GLY A 15 -13.04 -15.23 -7.77
N GLY A 16 -12.72 -15.16 -6.48
CA GLY A 16 -13.09 -13.99 -5.68
C GLY A 16 -12.50 -12.72 -6.31
N PRO A 17 -13.07 -11.52 -6.05
CA PRO A 17 -12.52 -10.29 -6.58
C PRO A 17 -11.05 -10.25 -6.19
N HIS A 18 -10.16 -10.00 -7.14
CA HIS A 18 -8.78 -9.65 -6.83
C HIS A 18 -8.85 -8.55 -5.77
N SER A 19 -8.57 -8.90 -4.51
CA SER A 19 -8.44 -7.94 -3.44
C SER A 19 -7.31 -7.05 -3.90
N GLN A 20 -7.63 -5.85 -4.39
CA GLN A 20 -6.60 -4.86 -4.68
C GLN A 20 -5.79 -4.76 -3.39
N ALA A 21 -4.50 -5.10 -3.46
CA ALA A 21 -3.64 -5.10 -2.30
C ALA A 21 -3.74 -3.70 -1.66
N THR A 22 -4.43 -3.64 -0.53
CA THR A 22 -4.73 -2.40 0.18
C THR A 22 -3.46 -1.84 0.81
N ARG A 23 -2.41 -2.67 0.92
CA ARG A 23 -1.12 -2.32 1.51
C ARG A 23 0.03 -2.47 0.52
N ARG A 24 0.99 -1.54 0.60
CA ARG A 24 2.21 -1.54 -0.20
C ARG A 24 3.44 -1.26 0.66
N LEU A 25 4.52 -1.97 0.40
CA LEU A 25 5.84 -1.72 0.99
C LEU A 25 6.68 -0.84 0.07
N LEU A 26 7.12 0.31 0.55
CA LEU A 26 8.11 1.16 -0.10
C LEU A 26 9.43 1.10 0.67
N ILE A 27 10.53 1.10 -0.07
CA ILE A 27 11.90 1.15 0.45
C ILE A 27 12.53 2.44 -0.03
N PHE A 28 13.11 3.19 0.89
CA PHE A 28 13.85 4.42 0.62
C PHE A 28 15.31 4.25 1.03
N GLN A 29 16.23 4.69 0.17
CA GLN A 29 17.64 4.81 0.50
C GLN A 29 17.94 6.24 0.96
N GLU A 30 18.58 6.36 2.12
CA GLU A 30 19.17 7.60 2.61
C GLU A 30 20.47 7.85 1.84
N THR A 31 20.55 8.97 1.14
CA THR A 31 21.75 9.38 0.39
C THR A 31 21.99 10.88 0.55
N ARG A 32 23.12 11.38 0.03
CA ARG A 32 23.44 12.81 0.03
C ARG A 32 23.02 13.44 -1.28
N ASN A 33 22.49 14.66 -1.23
CA ASN A 33 22.20 15.41 -2.44
C ASN A 33 23.52 15.71 -3.18
N PRO A 34 23.69 15.32 -4.46
CA PRO A 34 24.91 15.58 -5.22
C PRO A 34 25.20 17.08 -5.40
N GLN A 35 24.15 17.90 -5.43
CA GLN A 35 24.27 19.36 -5.57
C GLN A 35 24.50 20.06 -4.22
N ASN A 36 24.17 19.41 -3.11
CA ASN A 36 24.35 19.92 -1.75
C ASN A 36 24.66 18.77 -0.77
N VAL A 37 25.94 18.46 -0.59
CA VAL A 37 26.38 17.32 0.23
C VAL A 37 26.05 17.46 1.73
N ALA A 38 25.58 18.63 2.19
CA ALA A 38 25.07 18.81 3.55
C ALA A 38 23.60 18.33 3.69
N GLU A 39 22.88 18.23 2.58
CA GLU A 39 21.49 17.82 2.54
C GLU A 39 21.36 16.29 2.37
N THR A 40 20.56 15.69 3.24
CA THR A 40 20.21 14.27 3.16
C THR A 40 18.91 14.11 2.39
N VAL A 41 18.89 13.24 1.39
CA VAL A 41 17.71 12.96 0.57
C VAL A 41 17.36 11.47 0.65
N TYR A 42 16.09 11.16 0.40
CA TYR A 42 15.55 9.81 0.52
C TYR A 42 14.99 9.40 -0.83
N LEU A 43 15.67 8.46 -1.50
CA LEU A 43 15.32 8.03 -2.84
C LEU A 43 14.53 6.71 -2.79
N PRO A 44 13.35 6.63 -3.41
CA PRO A 44 12.60 5.39 -3.46
C PRO A 44 13.33 4.37 -4.33
N VAL A 45 13.65 3.21 -3.76
CA VAL A 45 14.24 2.07 -4.47
C VAL A 45 13.19 1.39 -5.35
N ASN A 46 11.96 1.24 -4.83
CA ASN A 46 10.84 0.61 -5.53
C ASN A 46 9.67 1.59 -5.73
N LYS A 47 9.67 2.31 -6.85
CA LYS A 47 8.71 3.41 -7.10
C LYS A 47 7.22 3.03 -7.03
N LEU A 48 6.86 1.79 -7.39
CA LEU A 48 5.47 1.31 -7.38
C LEU A 48 5.03 0.70 -6.03
N GLY A 49 5.98 0.47 -5.12
CA GLY A 49 5.77 -0.34 -3.92
C GLY A 49 5.53 -1.81 -4.23
N LEU A 50 5.97 -2.68 -3.33
CA LEU A 50 5.66 -4.11 -3.40
C LEU A 50 4.27 -4.33 -2.78
N PRO A 51 3.33 -5.03 -3.45
CA PRO A 51 2.05 -5.35 -2.85
C PRO A 51 2.26 -6.28 -1.65
N ILE A 52 1.55 -6.01 -0.56
CA ILE A 52 1.56 -6.87 0.62
C ILE A 52 0.30 -7.75 0.57
N CYS A 53 0.50 -9.06 0.64
CA CYS A 53 -0.56 -10.05 0.82
C CYS A 53 -0.54 -10.55 2.27
N GLY A 54 -1.71 -10.65 2.91
CA GLY A 54 -1.81 -11.05 4.31
C GLY A 54 -1.49 -9.91 5.28
N ASP A 55 -1.05 -10.26 6.50
CA ASP A 55 -0.85 -9.29 7.59
C ASP A 55 0.26 -8.26 7.31
N GLY A 56 1.27 -8.67 6.53
CA GLY A 56 2.43 -7.86 6.20
C GLY A 56 3.58 -8.00 7.19
N PRO A 57 4.70 -7.30 6.94
CA PRO A 57 5.85 -7.34 7.83
C PRO A 57 5.53 -6.63 9.15
N GLU A 58 5.91 -7.24 10.27
CA GLU A 58 5.93 -6.55 11.57
C GLU A 58 6.97 -5.44 11.52
N MET A 59 6.52 -4.20 11.69
CA MET A 59 7.33 -2.99 11.57
C MET A 59 7.04 -2.06 12.75
N PRO A 60 8.04 -1.30 13.22
CA PRO A 60 7.85 -0.36 14.32
C PRO A 60 6.93 0.80 13.94
N SER A 61 6.52 1.54 14.96
CA SER A 61 5.76 2.77 14.74
C SER A 61 6.63 3.79 14.00
N ILE A 62 6.02 4.52 13.05
CA ILE A 62 6.70 5.62 12.37
C ILE A 62 7.28 6.66 13.35
N LEU A 63 6.67 6.81 14.53
CA LEU A 63 7.10 7.74 15.57
C LEU A 63 8.45 7.38 16.21
N GLU A 64 8.94 6.16 16.01
CA GLU A 64 10.27 5.73 16.45
C GLU A 64 11.39 6.23 15.52
N LEU A 65 11.03 6.79 14.36
CA LEU A 65 12.00 7.38 13.45
C LEU A 65 12.52 8.73 13.98
N PRO A 66 13.79 9.07 13.72
CA PRO A 66 14.31 10.40 14.03
C PRO A 66 13.50 11.52 13.37
N LEU A 67 13.32 12.66 14.06
CA LEU A 67 12.54 13.81 13.56
C LEU A 67 12.93 14.27 12.15
N ARG A 68 14.23 14.18 11.80
CA ARG A 68 14.71 14.49 10.45
C ARG A 68 14.09 13.60 9.37
N VAL A 69 13.90 12.31 9.66
CA VAL A 69 13.30 11.34 8.73
C VAL A 69 11.80 11.59 8.65
N LEU A 70 11.15 11.80 9.80
CA LEU A 70 9.73 12.14 9.87
C LEU A 70 9.39 13.34 8.99
N ARG A 71 10.16 14.43 9.11
CA ARG A 71 9.97 15.63 8.28
C ARG A 71 10.04 15.31 6.79
N VAL A 72 11.08 14.59 6.36
CA VAL A 72 11.24 14.27 4.94
C VAL A 72 10.15 13.33 4.44
N PHE A 73 9.73 12.34 5.24
CA PHE A 73 8.65 11.45 4.86
C PHE A 73 7.32 12.18 4.78
N THR A 74 7.04 13.12 5.70
CA THR A 74 5.88 14.02 5.57
C THR A 74 5.91 14.77 4.24
N ASP A 75 7.05 15.36 3.86
CA ASP A 75 7.18 16.09 2.60
C ASP A 75 7.00 15.17 1.37
N ILE A 76 7.54 13.95 1.42
CA ILE A 76 7.39 12.94 0.36
C ILE A 76 5.93 12.51 0.22
N PHE A 77 5.27 12.12 1.32
CA PHE A 77 3.92 11.54 1.29
C PHE A 77 2.81 12.58 1.16
N ASN A 78 3.10 13.88 1.31
CA ASN A 78 2.20 14.97 0.94
C ASN A 78 2.11 15.20 -0.58
N GLN A 79 2.99 14.57 -1.39
CA GLN A 79 2.94 14.72 -2.84
C GLN A 79 1.64 14.12 -3.43
N PRO A 80 1.07 14.72 -4.51
CA PRO A 80 -0.19 14.25 -5.11
C PRO A 80 -0.24 12.76 -5.47
N LYS A 81 0.91 12.15 -5.80
CA LYS A 81 1.03 10.74 -6.15
C LYS A 81 0.69 9.78 -5.00
N TYR A 82 0.74 10.25 -3.75
CA TYR A 82 0.39 9.47 -2.56
C TYR A 82 -0.98 9.86 -1.99
N LYS A 83 -1.76 10.68 -2.69
CA LYS A 83 -3.14 10.98 -2.30
C LYS A 83 -3.93 9.67 -2.18
N GLY A 84 -4.66 9.52 -1.07
CA GLY A 84 -5.41 8.30 -0.77
C GLY A 84 -4.58 7.17 -0.18
N TRP A 85 -3.33 7.43 0.22
CA TRP A 85 -2.47 6.49 0.95
C TRP A 85 -2.09 7.08 2.30
N ALA A 86 -2.14 6.25 3.34
CA ALA A 86 -1.68 6.58 4.69
C ALA A 86 -0.46 5.74 5.04
N VAL A 87 0.49 6.33 5.75
CA VAL A 87 1.64 5.59 6.32
C VAL A 87 1.17 4.89 7.59
N VAL A 88 1.29 3.56 7.63
CA VAL A 88 0.87 2.73 8.77
C VAL A 88 2.03 2.43 9.70
N SER A 89 3.17 2.09 9.13
CA SER A 89 4.38 1.77 9.87
C SER A 89 5.61 2.13 9.05
N ALA A 90 6.70 2.45 9.73
CA ALA A 90 7.96 2.76 9.07
C ALA A 90 9.14 2.50 10.01
N GLY A 91 10.25 2.03 9.47
CA GLY A 91 11.41 1.64 10.26
C GLY A 91 12.67 1.50 9.43
N PRO A 92 13.85 1.47 10.07
CA PRO A 92 15.10 1.12 9.40
C PRO A 92 14.98 -0.26 8.75
N TYR A 93 15.39 -0.36 7.50
CA TYR A 93 15.51 -1.63 6.78
C TYR A 93 17.00 -1.96 6.67
N ARG A 94 17.40 -3.14 7.16
CA ARG A 94 18.77 -3.62 7.08
C ARG A 94 18.82 -4.74 6.06
N ASP A 95 19.42 -4.46 4.92
CA ASP A 95 19.82 -5.47 3.96
C ASP A 95 21.30 -5.76 4.14
N ILE A 96 21.66 -7.04 4.34
CA ILE A 96 23.07 -7.44 4.47
C ILE A 96 23.78 -7.55 3.12
N SER A 97 23.02 -7.55 2.02
CA SER A 97 23.55 -7.66 0.67
C SER A 97 23.86 -6.33 0.01
N GLU A 98 23.28 -5.23 0.52
CA GLU A 98 23.39 -3.89 -0.05
C GLU A 98 24.06 -2.93 0.94
N GLU A 99 25.02 -2.15 0.46
CA GLU A 99 25.64 -1.10 1.25
C GLU A 99 24.73 0.13 1.32
N GLY A 100 24.54 0.65 2.53
CA GLY A 100 23.83 1.91 2.76
C GLY A 100 22.82 1.84 3.88
N LYS A 101 22.01 2.89 3.97
CA LYS A 101 20.99 3.03 5.00
C LYS A 101 19.63 3.14 4.35
N PHE A 102 18.77 2.19 4.69
CA PHE A 102 17.46 2.07 4.09
C PHE A 102 16.36 2.20 5.14
N TYR A 103 15.18 2.56 4.67
CA TYR A 103 13.97 2.63 5.47
C TYR A 103 12.83 1.96 4.71
N ALA A 104 12.11 1.08 5.41
CA ALA A 104 10.88 0.48 4.93
C ALA A 104 9.70 1.31 5.43
N VAL A 105 8.72 1.52 4.55
CA VAL A 105 7.48 2.24 4.83
C VAL A 105 6.31 1.43 4.30
N VAL A 106 5.37 1.11 5.18
CA VAL A 106 4.11 0.46 4.81
C VAL A 106 3.06 1.54 4.59
N LEU A 107 2.51 1.56 3.38
CA LEU A 107 1.36 2.37 3.04
C LEU A 107 0.09 1.51 3.03
N GLU A 108 -1.01 2.09 3.46
CA GLU A 108 -2.36 1.54 3.31
C GLU A 108 -3.24 2.52 2.55
N GLN A 109 -4.01 2.03 1.58
CA GLN A 109 -4.94 2.84 0.82
C GLN A 109 -6.08 3.25 1.75
N THR A 110 -6.23 4.55 1.99
CA THR A 110 -7.40 5.07 2.71
C THR A 110 -8.62 4.79 1.85
N GLN A 111 -9.59 4.04 2.36
CA GLN A 111 -10.80 3.70 1.62
C GLN A 111 -11.46 4.99 1.13
N ASN A 112 -11.40 5.25 -0.17
CA ASN A 112 -12.32 6.19 -0.78
C ASN A 112 -13.69 5.57 -0.56
N THR A 113 -14.48 6.10 0.36
CA THR A 113 -15.92 5.87 0.42
C THR A 113 -16.54 6.51 -0.83
N VAL A 114 -16.32 5.90 -1.98
CA VAL A 114 -17.28 5.87 -3.06
C VAL A 114 -17.84 4.46 -2.97
N HIS A 115 -18.73 4.25 -2.00
CA HIS A 115 -19.70 3.18 -2.14
C HIS A 115 -20.31 3.37 -3.53
N ALA A 116 -19.97 2.46 -4.45
CA ALA A 116 -20.84 2.16 -5.55
C ALA A 116 -22.11 1.60 -4.92
N SER A 117 -23.01 2.50 -4.50
CA SER A 117 -24.42 2.18 -4.34
C SER A 117 -24.92 1.83 -5.72
N HIS A 118 -24.68 0.58 -6.13
CA HIS A 118 -25.37 -0.05 -7.23
C HIS A 118 -26.79 -0.36 -6.74
N GLU A 119 -27.57 0.69 -6.52
CA GLU A 119 -29.00 0.57 -6.29
C GLU A 119 -29.66 0.45 -7.66
N THR A 120 -29.58 -0.76 -8.23
CA THR A 120 -30.36 -1.14 -9.40
C THR A 120 -31.82 -1.29 -8.96
N HIS A 121 -32.56 -0.19 -8.91
CA HIS A 121 -34.02 -0.23 -9.01
C HIS A 121 -34.39 -0.14 -10.50
N MET A 122 -34.38 -1.30 -11.17
CA MET A 122 -35.08 -1.49 -12.44
C MET A 122 -36.54 -1.82 -12.14
N GLY A 123 -37.44 -1.09 -12.81
CA GLY A 123 -38.91 -1.10 -12.64
C GLY A 123 -39.58 -2.45 -12.83
N THR A 124 -40.89 -2.55 -12.58
CA THR A 124 -41.98 -2.26 -13.55
C THR A 124 -43.30 -2.80 -12.96
N PRO A 125 -44.46 -2.66 -13.65
CA PRO A 125 -45.17 -1.50 -14.16
C PRO A 125 -46.37 -1.08 -13.28
#